data_AF-A0A1Q7BP24-F1
#
_entry.id   AF-A0A1Q7BP24-F1
#
_cell.length_a   1.000
_cell.length_b   1.000
_cell.length_c   1.000
_cell.angle_alpha   90.00
_cell.angle_beta   90.00
_cell.angle_gamma   90.00
#
_symmetry.space_group_name_H-M   'P 1'
#
loop_
_entity.id
_entity.type
_entity.pdbx_description
1 polymer ?
#
loop_
_entity_poly.entity_id
_entity_poly.type
_entity_poly.pdbx_seq_one_letter_code
_entity_poly.pdbx_strand_id
1 'polypeptide(L)'
;MRRRDFVAGGIALAGKAALPVSGWAQPAAPRIDRIIDAHCHIFNAADLPIEGFAKKIMVPRSVQSSELVARFADYPGALEALVHAITVQVKRAAPDMQTEIGTIDEFESEPEKKPTNAWRQEEDRRHLRSALRLIWFNADIFSERSLSLTEGIALQVALEEIRLFLFQQIHEEFGKPVLTAEDRDELGGMTPFQVDAMADELYSREDLLGRYIRWALLYTRNRYELAEELDQLHGKIGHKSRIALMTPAIVDFSKWLEDDDQLSIQDQVDVMTRIACRRGGPRVHGFVGFDPLRQALYDHHRRGPADVDPMAVVRRAIEVHQIVVGDSTKTTGGLVGVKLYPPMGFRATDNRHLPDVSFNEPAYLRSPDTGLGSQIGSKLDAALSKLYTWCSDNNVPIMAHTSHSFGPNSDYEDRQIRFSGQRYSNRTRFPACALTWLISATSTKPCNTLVRKTTWTNAGSGQ
;
A
#
# COMPACT_ATOMS: atom_id res chain seq x y z
N MET A 1 -10.91 14.92 -12.49
CA MET A 1 -11.45 14.30 -11.26
C MET A 1 -10.54 14.68 -10.10
N ARG A 2 -11.04 15.10 -8.93
CA ARG A 2 -10.17 15.53 -7.81
C ARG A 2 -9.94 14.35 -6.85
N ARG A 3 -8.73 14.16 -6.31
CA ARG A 3 -8.37 13.15 -5.28
C ARG A 3 -9.39 13.05 -4.13
N ARG A 4 -10.04 14.15 -3.78
CA ARG A 4 -11.11 14.21 -2.77
C ARG A 4 -12.36 13.41 -3.15
N ASP A 5 -12.71 13.37 -4.43
CA ASP A 5 -13.90 12.65 -4.94
C ASP A 5 -13.60 11.14 -5.03
N PHE A 6 -12.33 10.78 -5.25
CA PHE A 6 -11.83 9.39 -5.25
C PHE A 6 -11.78 8.79 -3.84
N VAL A 7 -11.25 9.53 -2.85
CA VAL A 7 -11.20 9.06 -1.44
C VAL A 7 -12.59 9.08 -0.78
N ALA A 8 -13.45 10.05 -1.12
CA ALA A 8 -14.83 10.09 -0.60
C ALA A 8 -15.68 8.89 -1.09
N GLY A 9 -15.38 8.34 -2.28
CA GLY A 9 -16.06 7.14 -2.80
C GLY A 9 -15.78 5.87 -2.00
N GLY A 10 -14.70 5.82 -1.20
CA GLY A 10 -14.32 4.65 -0.40
C GLY A 10 -14.92 4.59 1.02
N ILE A 11 -15.65 5.63 1.48
CA ILE A 11 -16.22 5.68 2.84
C ILE A 11 -17.73 5.98 2.83
N ALA A 12 -18.33 6.37 1.70
CA ALA A 12 -19.75 6.76 1.65
C ALA A 12 -20.70 5.57 1.39
N LEU A 13 -20.78 4.64 2.34
CA LEU A 13 -21.98 3.83 2.60
C LEU A 13 -22.62 4.31 3.90
N ALA A 14 -22.99 5.60 3.95
CA ALA A 14 -23.90 6.13 4.97
C ALA A 14 -24.44 7.51 4.57
N GLY A 15 -25.76 7.62 4.42
CA GLY A 15 -26.52 8.85 4.68
C GLY A 15 -26.43 9.98 3.66
N LYS A 16 -27.35 9.96 2.68
CA LYS A 16 -27.77 11.18 1.97
C LYS A 16 -28.38 12.18 2.95
N ALA A 17 -27.82 13.38 3.01
CA ALA A 17 -28.55 14.61 3.31
C ALA A 17 -27.85 15.79 2.63
N ALA A 18 -28.30 16.14 1.43
CA ALA A 18 -27.86 17.36 0.74
C ALA A 18 -28.57 18.56 1.37
N LEU A 19 -27.82 19.39 2.09
CA LEU A 19 -28.29 20.72 2.47
C LEU A 19 -27.87 21.73 1.39
N PRO A 20 -28.75 22.67 0.99
CA PRO A 20 -28.43 23.66 -0.03
C PRO A 20 -27.47 24.69 0.56
N VAL A 21 -26.25 24.78 0.02
CA VAL A 21 -25.30 25.83 0.36
C VAL A 21 -25.53 27.01 -0.58
N SER A 22 -25.97 28.13 0.00
CA SER A 22 -26.16 29.42 -0.67
C SER A 22 -24.89 29.89 -1.37
N GLY A 23 -25.02 30.22 -2.66
CA GLY A 23 -23.93 30.68 -3.52
C GLY A 23 -23.33 32.00 -3.09
N TRP A 24 -22.14 31.94 -2.49
CA TRP A 24 -21.17 33.02 -2.55
C TRP A 24 -20.02 32.47 -3.40
N ALA A 25 -19.80 33.08 -4.57
CA ALA A 25 -18.71 32.69 -5.46
C ALA A 25 -17.39 32.88 -4.72
N GLN A 26 -16.87 31.79 -4.16
CA GLN A 26 -15.54 31.82 -3.57
C GLN A 26 -14.54 32.08 -4.70
N PRO A 27 -13.60 33.03 -4.53
CA PRO A 27 -12.51 33.18 -5.48
C PRO A 27 -11.84 31.81 -5.65
N ALA A 28 -11.66 31.39 -6.90
CA ALA A 28 -11.06 30.11 -7.21
C ALA A 28 -9.72 30.03 -6.46
N ALA A 29 -9.58 29.02 -5.60
CA ALA A 29 -8.35 28.81 -4.86
C ALA A 29 -7.16 28.81 -5.84
N PRO A 30 -6.04 29.48 -5.50
CA PRO A 30 -4.89 29.58 -6.39
C PRO A 30 -4.49 28.19 -6.87
N ARG A 31 -4.37 28.04 -8.20
CA ARG A 31 -4.03 26.77 -8.82
C ARG A 31 -2.59 26.43 -8.42
N ILE A 32 -2.42 25.30 -7.74
CA ILE A 32 -1.09 24.82 -7.35
C ILE A 32 -0.40 24.27 -8.60
N ASP A 33 0.61 24.96 -9.11
CA ASP A 33 1.21 24.59 -10.39
C ASP A 33 2.26 23.48 -10.27
N ARG A 34 2.86 23.32 -9.10
CA ARG A 34 3.81 22.26 -8.78
C ARG A 34 3.45 21.56 -7.48
N ILE A 35 3.47 20.23 -7.52
CA ILE A 35 3.06 19.34 -6.44
C ILE A 35 4.24 18.41 -6.14
N ILE A 36 4.52 18.22 -4.86
CA ILE A 36 5.32 17.09 -4.37
C ILE A 36 4.33 16.15 -3.69
N ASP A 37 4.18 14.93 -4.18
CA ASP A 37 3.40 13.93 -3.48
C ASP A 37 4.28 13.26 -2.43
N ALA A 38 4.22 13.82 -1.22
CA ALA A 38 5.08 13.44 -0.10
C ALA A 38 4.68 12.09 0.53
N HIS A 39 3.53 11.52 0.18
CA HIS A 39 3.09 10.20 0.65
C HIS A 39 2.16 9.58 -0.39
N CYS A 40 2.77 8.79 -1.27
CA CYS A 40 2.07 7.88 -2.16
C CYS A 40 2.58 6.44 -1.96
N HIS A 41 1.94 5.50 -2.65
CA HIS A 41 2.38 4.13 -2.74
C HIS A 41 2.39 3.74 -4.21
N ILE A 42 3.49 3.15 -4.65
CA ILE A 42 3.67 2.64 -6.01
C ILE A 42 4.18 1.21 -5.83
N PHE A 43 3.25 0.27 -5.86
CA PHE A 43 3.53 -1.15 -5.75
C PHE A 43 2.55 -1.93 -6.61
N ASN A 44 2.97 -3.10 -7.07
CA ASN A 44 2.11 -4.06 -7.73
C ASN A 44 1.95 -5.31 -6.86
N ALA A 45 1.22 -6.33 -7.31
CA ALA A 45 0.96 -7.52 -6.50
C ALA A 45 2.22 -8.32 -6.14
N ALA A 46 3.30 -8.20 -6.90
CA ALA A 46 4.56 -8.88 -6.59
C ALA A 46 5.26 -8.30 -5.35
N ASP A 47 4.95 -7.06 -4.93
CA ASP A 47 5.51 -6.44 -3.72
C ASP A 47 4.82 -6.88 -2.44
N LEU A 48 3.62 -7.44 -2.55
CA LEU A 48 2.68 -7.48 -1.44
C LEU A 48 2.52 -8.90 -0.88
N PRO A 49 2.45 -9.02 0.46
CA PRO A 49 2.09 -10.26 1.13
C PRO A 49 0.55 -10.38 1.13
N ILE A 50 -0.04 -10.54 -0.06
CA ILE A 50 -1.50 -10.42 -0.26
C ILE A 50 -2.24 -11.48 0.55
N GLU A 51 -1.74 -12.71 0.63
CA GLU A 51 -2.44 -13.79 1.32
C GLU A 51 -2.41 -13.55 2.83
N GLY A 52 -1.25 -13.22 3.37
CA GLY A 52 -1.09 -12.86 4.79
C GLY A 52 -1.92 -11.62 5.16
N PHE A 53 -1.92 -10.60 4.30
CA PHE A 53 -2.71 -9.38 4.49
C PHE A 53 -4.21 -9.68 4.46
N ALA A 54 -4.68 -10.47 3.49
CA ALA A 54 -6.08 -10.82 3.37
C ALA A 54 -6.56 -11.63 4.58
N LYS A 55 -5.82 -12.67 4.98
CA LYS A 55 -6.17 -13.54 6.12
C LYS A 55 -6.17 -12.81 7.45
N LYS A 56 -5.16 -11.96 7.71
CA LYS A 56 -4.98 -11.32 9.03
C LYS A 56 -5.70 -9.99 9.17
N ILE A 57 -5.95 -9.30 8.08
CA ILE A 57 -6.46 -7.91 8.12
C ILE A 57 -7.79 -7.81 7.38
N MET A 58 -7.86 -8.22 6.12
CA MET A 58 -9.08 -8.00 5.33
C MET A 58 -10.25 -8.85 5.79
N VAL A 59 -10.08 -10.18 5.88
CA VAL A 59 -11.14 -11.13 6.24
C VAL A 59 -11.75 -10.84 7.61
N PRO A 60 -10.96 -10.69 8.70
CA PRO A 60 -11.53 -10.42 10.02
C PRO A 60 -12.34 -9.12 10.08
N ARG A 61 -11.95 -8.12 9.27
CA ARG A 61 -12.66 -6.85 9.16
C ARG A 61 -13.90 -6.94 8.28
N SER A 62 -13.82 -7.63 7.15
CA SER A 62 -14.91 -7.68 6.17
C SER A 62 -16.07 -8.59 6.60
N VAL A 63 -15.82 -9.61 7.45
CA VAL A 63 -16.88 -10.36 8.15
C VAL A 63 -17.78 -9.43 8.96
N GLN A 64 -17.25 -8.30 9.46
CA GLN A 64 -18.02 -7.33 10.25
C GLN A 64 -18.85 -6.37 9.39
N SER A 65 -18.59 -6.26 8.08
CA SER A 65 -19.14 -5.19 7.24
C SER A 65 -19.70 -5.61 5.88
N SER A 66 -19.54 -6.86 5.45
CA SER A 66 -19.96 -7.35 4.12
C SER A 66 -20.86 -8.58 4.25
N GLU A 67 -22.06 -8.52 3.67
CA GLU A 67 -23.00 -9.65 3.62
C GLU A 67 -22.43 -10.84 2.84
N LEU A 68 -21.71 -10.58 1.74
CA LEU A 68 -21.05 -11.63 0.94
C LEU A 68 -19.96 -12.34 1.76
N VAL A 69 -19.15 -11.59 2.50
CA VAL A 69 -18.11 -12.19 3.36
C VAL A 69 -18.73 -12.86 4.60
N ALA A 70 -19.82 -12.32 5.13
CA ALA A 70 -20.56 -12.96 6.22
C ALA A 70 -21.14 -14.32 5.79
N ARG A 71 -21.59 -14.48 4.55
CA ARG A 71 -21.99 -15.79 3.98
C ARG A 71 -20.82 -16.78 3.91
N PHE A 72 -19.59 -16.29 3.80
CA PHE A 72 -18.37 -17.12 3.85
C PHE A 72 -17.83 -17.32 5.27
N ALA A 73 -18.35 -16.62 6.29
CA ALA A 73 -17.89 -16.76 7.67
C ALA A 73 -18.18 -18.16 8.24
N ASP A 74 -19.21 -18.83 7.73
CA ASP A 74 -19.54 -20.21 8.09
C ASP A 74 -18.54 -21.23 7.49
N TYR A 75 -17.71 -20.80 6.54
CA TYR A 75 -16.76 -21.64 5.80
C TYR A 75 -15.40 -20.95 5.58
N PRO A 76 -14.62 -20.70 6.65
CA PRO A 76 -13.39 -19.91 6.57
C PRO A 76 -12.36 -20.45 5.56
N GLY A 77 -12.24 -21.78 5.42
CA GLY A 77 -11.34 -22.40 4.45
C GLY A 77 -11.68 -22.11 2.97
N ALA A 78 -12.97 -21.90 2.65
CA ALA A 78 -13.40 -21.58 1.28
C ALA A 78 -13.01 -20.15 0.89
N LEU A 79 -13.17 -19.19 1.80
CA LEU A 79 -12.73 -17.81 1.59
C LEU A 79 -11.21 -17.73 1.44
N GLU A 80 -10.47 -18.47 2.26
CA GLU A 80 -9.02 -18.54 2.15
C GLU A 80 -8.57 -19.14 0.81
N ALA A 81 -9.22 -20.22 0.35
CA ALA A 81 -8.90 -20.83 -0.94
C ALA A 81 -9.18 -19.87 -2.10
N LEU A 82 -10.31 -19.16 -2.07
CA LEU A 82 -10.63 -18.13 -3.06
C LEU A 82 -9.61 -16.99 -3.06
N VAL A 83 -9.29 -16.46 -1.88
CA VAL A 83 -8.27 -15.41 -1.72
C VAL A 83 -6.94 -15.89 -2.29
N HIS A 84 -6.55 -17.13 -2.01
CA HIS A 84 -5.34 -17.73 -2.55
C HIS A 84 -5.38 -17.79 -4.08
N ALA A 85 -6.46 -18.28 -4.70
CA ALA A 85 -6.57 -18.34 -6.15
C ALA A 85 -6.50 -16.95 -6.83
N ILE A 86 -7.19 -15.95 -6.28
CA ILE A 86 -7.09 -14.57 -6.77
C ILE A 86 -5.66 -14.07 -6.61
N THR A 87 -5.05 -14.30 -5.45
CA THR A 87 -3.67 -13.88 -5.15
C THR A 87 -2.68 -14.46 -6.15
N VAL A 88 -2.72 -15.79 -6.36
CA VAL A 88 -1.87 -16.49 -7.34
C VAL A 88 -1.99 -15.84 -8.71
N GLN A 89 -3.19 -15.43 -9.12
CA GLN A 89 -3.39 -14.85 -10.44
C GLN A 89 -2.92 -13.42 -10.57
N VAL A 90 -3.25 -12.58 -9.60
CA VAL A 90 -2.77 -11.19 -9.64
C VAL A 90 -1.24 -11.17 -9.53
N LYS A 91 -0.63 -12.06 -8.74
CA LYS A 91 0.84 -12.22 -8.67
C LYS A 91 1.44 -12.74 -9.97
N ARG A 92 0.86 -13.77 -10.60
CA ARG A 92 1.31 -14.27 -11.92
C ARG A 92 1.21 -13.22 -13.02
N ALA A 93 0.21 -12.34 -12.93
CA ALA A 93 0.03 -11.25 -13.88
C ALA A 93 0.95 -10.06 -13.61
N ALA A 94 1.32 -9.83 -12.34
CA ALA A 94 2.16 -8.69 -11.97
C ALA A 94 3.62 -8.90 -12.39
N PRO A 95 4.24 -7.90 -13.03
CA PRO A 95 5.64 -7.98 -13.42
C PRO A 95 6.55 -8.00 -12.18
N ASP A 96 7.51 -8.91 -12.21
CA ASP A 96 8.61 -8.95 -11.26
C ASP A 96 9.64 -7.84 -11.55
N MET A 97 10.66 -7.74 -10.69
CA MET A 97 11.74 -6.77 -10.84
C MET A 97 12.43 -6.89 -12.22
N GLN A 98 12.79 -8.10 -12.66
CA GLN A 98 13.61 -8.29 -13.85
C GLN A 98 12.85 -7.91 -15.11
N THR A 99 11.60 -8.34 -15.21
CA THR A 99 10.69 -8.04 -16.33
C THR A 99 10.44 -6.55 -16.44
N GLU A 100 10.20 -5.87 -15.32
CA GLU A 100 9.96 -4.42 -15.32
C GLU A 100 11.22 -3.63 -15.69
N ILE A 101 12.38 -3.96 -15.11
CA ILE A 101 13.66 -3.31 -15.47
C ILE A 101 13.96 -3.52 -16.96
N GLY A 102 13.81 -4.74 -17.47
CA GLY A 102 14.02 -5.06 -18.88
C GLY A 102 13.10 -4.27 -19.80
N THR A 103 11.82 -4.14 -19.43
CA THR A 103 10.84 -3.33 -20.16
C THR A 103 11.25 -1.85 -20.21
N ILE A 104 11.71 -1.30 -19.09
CA ILE A 104 12.18 0.09 -19.00
C ILE A 104 13.42 0.29 -19.88
N ASP A 105 14.39 -0.62 -19.79
CA ASP A 105 15.62 -0.54 -20.58
C ASP A 105 15.31 -0.61 -22.08
N GLU A 106 14.41 -1.51 -22.50
CA GLU A 106 14.00 -1.67 -23.89
C GLU A 106 13.36 -0.41 -24.46
N PHE A 107 12.36 0.17 -23.80
CA PHE A 107 11.73 1.39 -24.35
C PHE A 107 12.60 2.64 -24.21
N GLU A 108 13.61 2.64 -23.35
CA GLU A 108 14.58 3.74 -23.29
C GLU A 108 15.63 3.66 -24.41
N SER A 109 15.89 2.47 -24.95
CA SER A 109 16.67 2.29 -26.17
C SER A 109 15.83 2.45 -27.45
N GLU A 110 14.58 1.98 -27.44
CA GLU A 110 13.66 1.94 -28.58
C GLU A 110 12.32 2.58 -28.17
N PRO A 111 12.18 3.92 -28.21
CA PRO A 111 11.01 4.65 -27.70
C PRO A 111 9.65 4.21 -28.27
N GLU A 112 9.63 3.69 -29.49
CA GLU A 112 8.45 3.14 -30.17
C GLU A 112 7.91 1.86 -29.52
N LYS A 113 8.74 1.14 -28.75
CA LYS A 113 8.32 -0.04 -27.99
C LYS A 113 7.64 0.31 -26.68
N LYS A 114 7.57 1.59 -26.30
CA LYS A 114 6.91 1.99 -25.05
C LYS A 114 5.43 1.59 -25.08
N PRO A 115 4.93 0.84 -24.07
CA PRO A 115 3.52 0.48 -23.98
C PRO A 115 2.55 1.67 -24.07
N THR A 116 1.62 1.58 -25.02
CA THR A 116 0.56 2.59 -25.23
C THR A 116 -0.61 2.35 -24.28
N ASN A 117 -1.45 3.37 -24.06
CA ASN A 117 -2.66 3.22 -23.25
C ASN A 117 -3.61 2.14 -23.79
N ALA A 118 -3.74 2.02 -25.11
CA ALA A 118 -4.57 0.98 -25.73
C ALA A 118 -4.01 -0.43 -25.44
N TRP A 119 -2.69 -0.60 -25.53
CA TRP A 119 -2.04 -1.87 -25.16
C TRP A 119 -2.27 -2.21 -23.68
N ARG A 120 -2.11 -1.22 -22.77
CA ARG A 120 -2.36 -1.43 -21.33
C ARG A 120 -3.80 -1.83 -21.03
N GLN A 121 -4.78 -1.28 -21.75
CA GLN A 121 -6.18 -1.66 -21.60
C GLN A 121 -6.46 -3.07 -22.10
N GLU A 122 -5.81 -3.50 -23.19
CA GLU A 122 -5.94 -4.88 -23.66
C GLU A 122 -5.26 -5.88 -22.71
N GLU A 123 -4.11 -5.53 -22.14
CA GLU A 123 -3.47 -6.36 -21.11
C GLU A 123 -4.33 -6.50 -19.85
N ASP A 124 -4.96 -5.41 -19.38
CA ASP A 124 -5.93 -5.48 -18.29
C ASP A 124 -7.09 -6.45 -18.63
N ARG A 125 -7.66 -6.37 -19.83
CA ARG A 125 -8.72 -7.28 -20.30
C ARG A 125 -8.24 -8.71 -20.34
N ARG A 126 -7.04 -8.95 -20.88
CA ARG A 126 -6.40 -10.28 -20.93
C ARG A 126 -6.25 -10.89 -19.53
N HIS A 127 -5.80 -10.10 -18.55
CA HIS A 127 -5.71 -10.54 -17.15
C HIS A 127 -7.07 -10.85 -16.54
N LEU A 128 -8.10 -10.03 -16.82
CA LEU A 128 -9.45 -10.28 -16.33
C LEU A 128 -10.06 -11.55 -16.95
N ARG A 129 -9.91 -11.76 -18.26
CA ARG A 129 -10.30 -13.01 -18.95
C ARG A 129 -9.63 -14.21 -18.29
N SER A 130 -8.32 -14.12 -18.05
CA SER A 130 -7.55 -15.17 -17.36
C SER A 130 -8.12 -15.44 -15.96
N ALA A 131 -8.37 -14.39 -15.16
CA ALA A 131 -8.93 -14.53 -13.81
C ALA A 131 -10.31 -15.22 -13.82
N LEU A 132 -11.21 -14.80 -14.71
CA LEU A 132 -12.55 -15.40 -14.80
C LEU A 132 -12.52 -16.85 -15.28
N ARG A 133 -11.66 -17.18 -16.24
CA ARG A 133 -11.47 -18.58 -16.69
C ARG A 133 -11.08 -19.50 -15.55
N LEU A 134 -10.36 -19.01 -14.56
CA LEU A 134 -9.92 -19.84 -13.43
C LEU A 134 -11.05 -20.06 -12.44
N ILE A 135 -11.84 -19.01 -12.18
CA ILE A 135 -13.08 -19.12 -11.41
C ILE A 135 -14.04 -20.12 -12.06
N TRP A 136 -14.12 -20.17 -13.40
CA TRP A 136 -15.03 -21.08 -14.12
C TRP A 136 -14.50 -22.50 -14.34
N PHE A 137 -13.25 -22.67 -14.75
CA PHE A 137 -12.77 -23.94 -15.32
C PHE A 137 -11.67 -24.63 -14.53
N ASN A 138 -10.94 -23.92 -13.66
CA ASN A 138 -9.73 -24.47 -13.04
C ASN A 138 -9.85 -24.50 -11.52
N ALA A 139 -10.76 -25.33 -11.01
CA ALA A 139 -10.80 -25.67 -9.59
C ALA A 139 -9.53 -26.41 -9.13
N ASP A 140 -8.76 -27.01 -10.04
CA ASP A 140 -7.52 -27.70 -9.67
C ASP A 140 -6.40 -26.76 -9.21
N ILE A 141 -6.52 -25.43 -9.38
CA ILE A 141 -5.60 -24.46 -8.76
C ILE A 141 -5.67 -24.52 -7.23
N PHE A 142 -6.76 -25.06 -6.67
CA PHE A 142 -6.89 -25.30 -5.25
C PHE A 142 -6.14 -26.57 -4.78
N SER A 143 -5.53 -27.35 -5.70
CA SER A 143 -4.83 -28.61 -5.38
C SER A 143 -3.47 -28.43 -4.69
N GLU A 144 -2.86 -27.25 -4.74
CA GLU A 144 -1.63 -26.96 -3.98
C GLU A 144 -1.87 -26.96 -2.47
N ARG A 145 -3.13 -26.79 -2.04
CA ARG A 145 -3.57 -26.92 -0.64
C ARG A 145 -4.46 -28.15 -0.49
N SER A 146 -4.09 -29.06 0.40
CA SER A 146 -4.99 -30.17 0.76
C SER A 146 -6.21 -29.62 1.50
N LEU A 147 -7.36 -29.59 0.83
CA LEU A 147 -8.64 -29.24 1.45
C LEU A 147 -9.26 -30.49 2.08
N SER A 148 -9.83 -30.35 3.27
CA SER A 148 -10.75 -31.35 3.81
C SER A 148 -12.01 -31.46 2.95
N LEU A 149 -12.76 -32.55 3.08
CA LEU A 149 -14.01 -32.75 2.33
C LEU A 149 -14.99 -31.58 2.52
N THR A 150 -15.12 -31.09 3.76
CA THR A 150 -16.01 -29.97 4.09
C THR A 150 -15.54 -28.67 3.45
N GLU A 151 -14.23 -28.41 3.43
CA GLU A 151 -13.67 -27.23 2.76
C GLU A 151 -13.82 -27.30 1.25
N GLY A 152 -13.65 -28.48 0.65
CA GLY A 152 -13.86 -28.69 -0.79
C GLY A 152 -15.30 -28.40 -1.21
N ILE A 153 -16.29 -28.92 -0.46
CA ILE A 153 -17.71 -28.64 -0.70
C ILE A 153 -18.00 -27.14 -0.55
N ALA A 154 -17.51 -26.52 0.52
CA ALA A 154 -17.76 -25.10 0.77
C ALA A 154 -17.13 -24.20 -0.28
N LEU A 155 -15.95 -24.55 -0.79
CA LEU A 155 -15.31 -23.83 -1.87
C LEU A 155 -16.09 -23.94 -3.17
N GLN A 156 -16.64 -25.12 -3.48
CA GLN A 156 -17.51 -25.28 -4.65
C GLN A 156 -18.73 -24.35 -4.55
N VAL A 157 -19.40 -24.31 -3.40
CA VAL A 157 -20.52 -23.39 -3.14
C VAL A 157 -20.06 -21.93 -3.30
N ALA A 158 -18.88 -21.58 -2.80
CA ALA A 158 -18.35 -20.22 -2.94
C ALA A 158 -18.08 -19.81 -4.38
N LEU A 159 -17.52 -20.71 -5.19
CA LEU A 159 -17.32 -20.48 -6.62
C LEU A 159 -18.65 -20.34 -7.34
N GLU A 160 -19.65 -21.16 -7.01
CA GLU A 160 -21.00 -21.05 -7.57
C GLU A 160 -21.64 -19.69 -7.25
N GLU A 161 -21.58 -19.23 -6.00
CA GLU A 161 -22.09 -17.91 -5.58
C GLU A 161 -21.38 -16.75 -6.29
N ILE A 162 -20.06 -16.84 -6.48
CA ILE A 162 -19.29 -15.81 -7.20
C ILE A 162 -19.62 -15.82 -8.68
N ARG A 163 -19.72 -17.00 -9.29
CA ARG A 163 -20.11 -17.14 -10.70
C ARG A 163 -21.48 -16.52 -10.94
N LEU A 164 -22.45 -16.83 -10.07
CA LEU A 164 -23.77 -16.22 -10.10
C LEU A 164 -23.69 -14.70 -9.94
N PHE A 165 -22.97 -14.21 -8.93
CA PHE A 165 -22.84 -12.78 -8.69
C PHE A 165 -22.32 -12.07 -9.95
N LEU A 166 -21.23 -12.57 -10.54
CA LEU A 166 -20.62 -11.98 -11.73
C LEU A 166 -21.55 -12.04 -12.95
N PHE A 167 -22.24 -13.17 -13.14
CA PHE A 167 -23.23 -13.33 -14.20
C PHE A 167 -24.41 -12.35 -14.05
N GLN A 168 -24.92 -12.19 -12.83
CA GLN A 168 -25.97 -11.21 -12.48
C GLN A 168 -25.55 -9.77 -12.75
N GLN A 169 -24.27 -9.45 -12.65
CA GLN A 169 -23.81 -8.09 -12.95
C GLN A 169 -23.96 -7.75 -14.43
N ILE A 170 -23.91 -8.74 -15.33
CA ILE A 170 -24.09 -8.56 -16.77
C ILE A 170 -25.56 -8.68 -17.17
N HIS A 171 -26.27 -9.64 -16.59
CA HIS A 171 -27.66 -9.89 -16.91
C HIS A 171 -28.56 -9.18 -15.87
N GLU A 172 -29.00 -7.96 -16.18
CA GLU A 172 -29.89 -7.13 -15.35
C GLU A 172 -31.19 -7.86 -14.90
N GLU A 173 -31.55 -8.97 -15.54
CA GLU A 173 -32.76 -9.75 -15.26
C GLU A 173 -32.64 -10.75 -14.08
N PHE A 174 -31.44 -11.02 -13.56
CA PHE A 174 -31.27 -11.96 -12.44
C PHE A 174 -31.24 -11.26 -11.09
N GLY A 175 -32.38 -10.68 -10.70
CA GLY A 175 -32.60 -10.06 -9.39
C GLY A 175 -33.08 -11.02 -8.29
N LYS A 176 -32.93 -12.34 -8.46
CA LYS A 176 -33.43 -13.34 -7.51
C LYS A 176 -32.31 -13.86 -6.61
N PRO A 177 -32.50 -13.88 -5.27
CA PRO A 177 -31.49 -14.34 -4.32
C PRO A 177 -31.26 -15.87 -4.33
N VAL A 178 -31.97 -16.62 -5.17
CA VAL A 178 -31.91 -18.09 -5.24
C VAL A 178 -31.80 -18.52 -6.70
N LEU A 179 -30.74 -19.25 -7.02
CA LEU A 179 -30.52 -19.91 -8.30
C LEU A 179 -31.64 -20.91 -8.59
N THR A 180 -32.24 -20.83 -9.77
CA THR A 180 -33.02 -21.95 -10.31
C THR A 180 -32.07 -23.07 -10.76
N ALA A 181 -32.62 -24.28 -10.98
CA ALA A 181 -31.82 -25.38 -11.54
C ALA A 181 -31.34 -25.06 -12.96
N GLU A 182 -32.11 -24.28 -13.73
CA GLU A 182 -31.76 -23.83 -15.07
C GLU A 182 -30.59 -22.85 -15.02
N ASP A 183 -30.60 -21.91 -14.06
CA ASP A 183 -29.50 -20.94 -13.86
C ASP A 183 -28.17 -21.64 -13.56
N ARG A 184 -28.23 -22.75 -12.80
CA ARG A 184 -27.04 -23.55 -12.47
C ARG A 184 -26.50 -24.30 -13.67
N ASP A 185 -27.38 -24.83 -14.51
CA ASP A 185 -26.99 -25.52 -15.74
C ASP A 185 -26.38 -24.54 -16.75
N GLU A 186 -26.96 -23.35 -16.88
CA GLU A 186 -26.42 -22.28 -17.73
C GLU A 186 -25.05 -21.79 -17.24
N LEU A 187 -24.89 -21.54 -15.93
CA LEU A 187 -23.62 -21.15 -15.33
C LEU A 187 -22.53 -22.23 -15.48
N GLY A 188 -22.89 -23.50 -15.32
CA GLY A 188 -21.99 -24.64 -15.47
C GLY A 188 -21.62 -24.92 -16.94
N GLY A 189 -22.50 -24.58 -17.87
CA GLY A 189 -22.35 -24.80 -19.31
C GLY A 189 -21.62 -23.69 -20.07
N MET A 190 -21.20 -22.60 -19.40
CA MET A 190 -20.52 -21.49 -20.05
C MET A 190 -19.23 -21.94 -20.75
N THR A 191 -19.07 -21.58 -22.02
CA THR A 191 -17.86 -21.81 -22.80
C THR A 191 -16.76 -20.78 -22.45
N PRO A 192 -15.48 -21.08 -22.71
CA PRO A 192 -14.40 -20.10 -22.52
C PRO A 192 -14.59 -18.79 -23.29
N PHE A 193 -15.28 -18.82 -24.44
CA PHE A 193 -15.60 -17.63 -25.20
C PHE A 193 -16.65 -16.75 -24.50
N GLN A 194 -17.69 -17.35 -23.91
CA GLN A 194 -18.70 -16.61 -23.14
C GLN A 194 -18.09 -15.99 -21.88
N VAL A 195 -17.19 -16.71 -21.21
CA VAL A 195 -16.47 -16.17 -20.04
C VAL A 195 -15.58 -14.98 -20.41
N ASP A 196 -14.90 -15.05 -21.57
CA ASP A 196 -14.10 -13.93 -22.07
C ASP A 196 -14.95 -12.71 -22.42
N ALA A 197 -16.09 -12.92 -23.09
CA ALA A 197 -17.03 -11.84 -23.41
C ALA A 197 -17.55 -11.15 -22.14
N MET A 198 -17.85 -11.93 -21.09
CA MET A 198 -18.21 -11.40 -19.78
C MET A 198 -17.09 -10.56 -19.15
N ALA A 199 -15.83 -11.01 -19.21
CA ALA A 199 -14.70 -10.21 -18.74
C ALA A 199 -14.64 -8.86 -19.48
N ASP A 200 -14.78 -8.89 -20.80
CA ASP A 200 -14.73 -7.68 -21.62
C ASP A 200 -15.86 -6.70 -21.32
N GLU A 201 -17.05 -7.21 -21.06
CA GLU A 201 -18.19 -6.41 -20.65
C GLU A 201 -17.95 -5.79 -19.27
N LEU A 202 -17.59 -6.60 -18.28
CA LEU A 202 -17.28 -6.15 -16.91
C LEU A 202 -16.19 -5.07 -16.90
N TYR A 203 -15.14 -5.23 -17.70
CA TYR A 203 -14.07 -4.24 -17.83
C TYR A 203 -14.56 -2.91 -18.42
N SER A 204 -15.53 -2.97 -19.35
CA SER A 204 -16.03 -1.80 -20.08
C SER A 204 -17.07 -0.98 -19.31
N ARG A 205 -17.58 -1.49 -18.18
CA ARG A 205 -18.60 -0.81 -17.39
C ARG A 205 -18.14 0.55 -16.86
N GLU A 206 -19.02 1.54 -16.91
CA GLU A 206 -18.75 2.90 -16.39
C GLU A 206 -19.19 3.10 -14.93
N ASP A 207 -19.85 2.11 -14.35
CA ASP A 207 -20.39 2.16 -12.98
C ASP A 207 -19.32 1.96 -11.88
N LEU A 208 -19.74 1.79 -10.62
CA LEU A 208 -18.79 1.52 -9.53
C LEU A 208 -18.05 0.18 -9.72
N LEU A 209 -18.74 -0.87 -10.18
CA LEU A 209 -18.13 -2.18 -10.32
C LEU A 209 -17.02 -2.17 -11.36
N GLY A 210 -17.28 -1.65 -12.57
CA GLY A 210 -16.26 -1.53 -13.60
C GLY A 210 -15.06 -0.70 -13.14
N ARG A 211 -15.30 0.34 -12.33
CA ARG A 211 -14.22 1.13 -11.71
C ARG A 211 -13.39 0.33 -10.72
N TYR A 212 -14.02 -0.48 -9.86
CA TYR A 212 -13.28 -1.34 -8.91
C TYR A 212 -12.51 -2.44 -9.63
N ILE A 213 -13.05 -3.02 -10.70
CA ILE A 213 -12.35 -4.00 -11.52
C ILE A 213 -11.10 -3.38 -12.14
N ARG A 214 -11.23 -2.22 -12.81
CA ARG A 214 -10.07 -1.51 -13.36
C ARG A 214 -9.05 -1.10 -12.30
N TRP A 215 -9.52 -0.70 -11.12
CA TRP A 215 -8.64 -0.39 -9.99
C TRP A 215 -7.87 -1.63 -9.51
N ALA A 216 -8.53 -2.79 -9.38
CA ALA A 216 -7.88 -4.03 -8.98
C ALA A 216 -6.83 -4.48 -10.01
N LEU A 217 -7.08 -4.26 -11.31
CA LEU A 217 -6.14 -4.57 -12.38
C LEU A 217 -4.90 -3.66 -12.38
N LEU A 218 -4.91 -2.51 -11.67
CA LEU A 218 -3.68 -1.73 -11.48
C LEU A 218 -2.58 -2.56 -10.77
N TYR A 219 -2.95 -3.50 -9.90
CA TYR A 219 -1.97 -4.34 -9.22
C TYR A 219 -1.25 -5.33 -10.13
N THR A 220 -1.67 -5.51 -11.39
CA THR A 220 -0.97 -6.33 -12.38
C THR A 220 -0.04 -5.53 -13.29
N ARG A 221 0.01 -4.20 -13.14
CA ARG A 221 0.81 -3.33 -14.00
C ARG A 221 2.24 -3.15 -13.49
N ASN A 222 3.09 -2.61 -14.35
CA ASN A 222 4.42 -2.17 -13.95
C ASN A 222 4.32 -0.97 -13.01
N ARG A 223 5.18 -0.88 -12.00
CA ARG A 223 5.25 0.25 -11.06
C ARG A 223 5.49 1.57 -11.79
N TYR A 224 6.26 1.57 -12.86
CA TYR A 224 6.52 2.75 -13.69
C TYR A 224 5.23 3.27 -14.37
N GLU A 225 4.31 2.38 -14.73
CA GLU A 225 2.99 2.72 -15.30
C GLU A 225 2.06 3.27 -14.22
N LEU A 226 2.13 2.71 -13.00
CA LEU A 226 1.39 3.23 -11.85
C LEU A 226 1.84 4.65 -11.47
N ALA A 227 3.14 4.94 -11.58
CA ALA A 227 3.66 6.30 -11.46
C ALA A 227 3.04 7.22 -12.51
N GLU A 228 2.99 6.79 -13.79
CA GLU A 228 2.39 7.58 -14.87
C GLU A 228 0.88 7.78 -14.70
N GLU A 229 0.17 6.77 -14.18
CA GLU A 229 -1.26 6.85 -13.88
C GLU A 229 -1.51 7.87 -12.75
N LEU A 230 -0.72 7.79 -11.68
CA LEU A 230 -0.79 8.76 -10.58
C LEU A 230 -0.49 10.18 -11.07
N ASP A 231 0.46 10.36 -11.97
CA ASP A 231 0.76 11.65 -12.60
C ASP A 231 -0.44 12.21 -13.37
N GLN A 232 -1.09 11.37 -14.15
CA GLN A 232 -2.27 11.76 -14.92
C GLN A 232 -3.43 12.24 -14.03
N LEU A 233 -3.63 11.63 -12.85
CA LEU A 233 -4.66 12.05 -11.89
C LEU A 233 -4.44 13.48 -11.37
N HIS A 234 -3.19 13.95 -11.29
CA HIS A 234 -2.87 15.32 -10.88
C HIS A 234 -2.99 16.34 -12.02
N GLY A 235 -3.02 15.85 -13.27
CA GLY A 235 -3.18 16.65 -14.48
C GLY A 235 -1.92 17.43 -14.88
N LYS A 236 -2.00 18.12 -16.02
CA LYS A 236 -0.88 18.86 -16.63
C LYS A 236 -1.11 20.37 -16.61
N ILE A 237 -0.01 21.12 -16.75
CA ILE A 237 0.00 22.55 -17.09
C ILE A 237 0.72 22.71 -18.41
N GLY A 238 -0.04 23.06 -19.45
CA GLY A 238 0.41 22.89 -20.83
C GLY A 238 0.80 21.43 -21.08
N HIS A 239 2.04 21.21 -21.50
CA HIS A 239 2.60 19.87 -21.74
C HIS A 239 3.34 19.28 -20.53
N LYS A 240 3.49 20.00 -19.42
CA LYS A 240 4.27 19.57 -18.26
C LYS A 240 3.40 18.95 -17.18
N SER A 241 3.90 17.90 -16.55
CA SER A 241 3.33 17.36 -15.32
C SER A 241 3.28 18.44 -14.23
N ARG A 242 2.23 18.39 -13.40
CA ARG A 242 2.16 19.19 -12.16
C ARG A 242 2.95 18.56 -11.03
N ILE A 243 3.23 17.25 -11.08
CA ILE A 243 4.04 16.58 -10.09
C ILE A 243 5.51 16.80 -10.40
N ALA A 244 6.19 17.50 -9.49
CA ALA A 244 7.63 17.69 -9.55
C ALA A 244 8.39 16.47 -8.98
N LEU A 245 7.81 15.79 -8.00
CA LEU A 245 8.39 14.63 -7.31
C LEU A 245 7.29 13.79 -6.65
N MET A 246 7.42 12.47 -6.75
CA MET A 246 6.68 11.48 -5.97
C MET A 246 7.64 10.80 -4.99
N THR A 247 7.22 10.63 -3.75
CA THR A 247 8.00 9.91 -2.74
C THR A 247 7.22 8.67 -2.26
N PRO A 248 7.20 7.58 -3.04
CA PRO A 248 6.48 6.38 -2.68
C PRO A 248 7.06 5.73 -1.42
N ALA A 249 6.18 5.31 -0.53
CA ALA A 249 6.54 4.57 0.67
C ALA A 249 6.52 3.06 0.37
N ILE A 250 7.70 2.44 0.24
CA ILE A 250 7.84 0.99 0.08
C ILE A 250 7.39 0.31 1.37
N VAL A 251 6.68 -0.80 1.23
CA VAL A 251 6.12 -1.57 2.35
C VAL A 251 6.99 -2.80 2.64
N ASP A 252 7.22 -3.08 3.92
CA ASP A 252 7.92 -4.30 4.37
C ASP A 252 7.13 -4.93 5.51
N PHE A 253 6.23 -5.87 5.18
CA PHE A 253 5.28 -6.45 6.13
C PHE A 253 5.40 -7.98 6.27
N SER A 254 6.20 -8.66 5.44
CA SER A 254 6.12 -10.13 5.29
C SER A 254 6.26 -10.88 6.60
N LYS A 255 7.18 -10.44 7.47
CA LYS A 255 7.45 -11.15 8.73
C LYS A 255 6.29 -11.06 9.71
N TRP A 256 5.58 -9.94 9.74
CA TRP A 256 4.38 -9.80 10.57
C TRP A 256 3.18 -10.54 9.99
N LEU A 257 3.10 -10.60 8.66
CA LEU A 257 1.96 -11.20 7.96
C LEU A 257 2.11 -12.70 7.70
N GLU A 258 3.26 -13.30 8.04
CA GLU A 258 3.55 -14.73 7.79
C GLU A 258 3.40 -15.11 6.31
N ASP A 259 3.79 -14.20 5.43
CA ASP A 259 3.67 -14.36 3.98
C ASP A 259 4.93 -13.76 3.34
N ASP A 260 5.90 -14.64 3.11
CA ASP A 260 7.17 -14.32 2.44
C ASP A 260 7.08 -14.51 0.91
N ASP A 261 5.89 -14.76 0.35
CA ASP A 261 5.66 -14.92 -1.09
C ASP A 261 5.60 -13.56 -1.81
N GLN A 262 6.52 -12.66 -1.50
CA GLN A 262 6.64 -11.34 -2.13
C GLN A 262 8.07 -11.13 -2.59
N LEU A 263 8.28 -10.17 -3.50
CA LEU A 263 9.62 -9.72 -3.84
C LEU A 263 10.38 -9.34 -2.58
N SER A 264 11.66 -9.71 -2.56
CA SER A 264 12.54 -9.33 -1.47
C SER A 264 12.64 -7.81 -1.40
N ILE A 265 12.87 -7.25 -0.20
CA ILE A 265 13.01 -5.80 -0.06
C ILE A 265 14.16 -5.25 -0.92
N GLN A 266 15.18 -6.06 -1.20
CA GLN A 266 16.26 -5.74 -2.12
C GLN A 266 15.75 -5.59 -3.56
N ASP A 267 14.95 -6.55 -4.05
CA ASP A 267 14.39 -6.48 -5.41
C ASP A 267 13.44 -5.28 -5.57
N GLN A 268 12.64 -4.98 -4.54
CA GLN A 268 11.78 -3.80 -4.52
C GLN A 268 12.60 -2.50 -4.58
N VAL A 269 13.73 -2.44 -3.85
CA VAL A 269 14.66 -1.30 -3.92
C VAL A 269 15.27 -1.18 -5.32
N ASP A 270 15.67 -2.28 -5.94
CA ASP A 270 16.37 -2.26 -7.22
C ASP A 270 15.45 -1.79 -8.36
N VAL A 271 14.21 -2.29 -8.44
CA VAL A 271 13.24 -1.80 -9.44
C VAL A 271 12.88 -0.33 -9.21
N MET A 272 12.66 0.09 -7.96
CA MET A 272 12.31 1.49 -7.66
C MET A 272 13.48 2.45 -7.91
N THR A 273 14.72 2.01 -7.67
CA THR A 273 15.94 2.76 -8.04
C THR A 273 16.04 2.90 -9.55
N ARG A 274 15.78 1.84 -10.31
CA ARG A 274 15.77 1.92 -11.78
C ARG A 274 14.69 2.87 -12.30
N ILE A 275 13.51 2.87 -11.68
CA ILE A 275 12.42 3.81 -11.99
C ILE A 275 12.85 5.25 -11.70
N ALA A 276 13.56 5.52 -10.60
CA ALA A 276 14.09 6.84 -10.27
C ALA A 276 15.06 7.37 -11.32
N CYS A 277 15.85 6.48 -11.94
CA CYS A 277 16.80 6.82 -13.00
C CYS A 277 16.18 6.98 -14.40
N ARG A 278 14.86 6.79 -14.57
CA ARG A 278 14.21 6.89 -15.88
C ARG A 278 14.39 8.27 -16.52
N ARG A 279 14.60 8.28 -17.84
CA ARG A 279 14.77 9.51 -18.63
C ARG A 279 13.48 10.32 -18.75
N GLY A 280 12.34 9.62 -18.81
CA GLY A 280 11.01 10.23 -18.95
C GLY A 280 10.01 9.78 -17.87
N GLY A 281 8.88 10.48 -17.80
CA GLY A 281 7.85 10.25 -16.78
C GLY A 281 8.00 11.15 -15.54
N PRO A 282 7.17 10.95 -14.50
CA PRO A 282 7.30 11.68 -13.24
C PRO A 282 8.61 11.30 -12.53
N ARG A 283 9.17 12.23 -11.77
CA ARG A 283 10.33 11.94 -10.91
C ARG A 283 9.85 11.17 -9.68
N VAL A 284 10.48 10.03 -9.40
CA VAL A 284 10.10 9.13 -8.31
C VAL A 284 11.34 8.85 -7.47
N HIS A 285 11.34 9.24 -6.20
CA HIS A 285 12.39 8.86 -5.25
C HIS A 285 11.73 8.43 -3.94
N GLY A 286 11.73 7.12 -3.68
CA GLY A 286 10.95 6.53 -2.60
C GLY A 286 11.59 6.57 -1.22
N PHE A 287 10.84 6.11 -0.24
CA PHE A 287 11.32 5.72 1.09
C PHE A 287 11.44 4.20 1.13
N VAL A 288 12.61 3.66 1.49
CA VAL A 288 12.82 2.22 1.63
C VAL A 288 12.07 1.69 2.85
N GLY A 289 11.37 0.57 2.71
CA GLY A 289 10.69 -0.08 3.84
C GLY A 289 11.71 -0.66 4.82
N PHE A 290 11.46 -0.53 6.12
CA PHE A 290 12.24 -1.22 7.14
C PHE A 290 11.32 -1.89 8.15
N ASP A 291 11.41 -3.22 8.22
CA ASP A 291 10.78 -4.01 9.27
C ASP A 291 11.76 -4.30 10.42
N PRO A 292 11.54 -3.74 11.63
CA PRO A 292 12.39 -4.04 12.77
C PRO A 292 12.33 -5.51 13.22
N LEU A 293 11.23 -6.23 12.91
CA LEU A 293 11.15 -7.66 13.18
C LEU A 293 12.11 -8.44 12.28
N ARG A 294 12.16 -8.12 10.98
CA ARG A 294 13.13 -8.71 10.05
C ARG A 294 14.56 -8.50 10.52
N GLN A 295 14.91 -7.29 10.95
CA GLN A 295 16.25 -7.02 11.50
C GLN A 295 16.51 -7.76 12.81
N ALA A 296 15.55 -7.78 13.74
CA ALA A 296 15.69 -8.49 15.01
C ALA A 296 15.87 -10.00 14.80
N LEU A 297 15.15 -10.60 13.85
CA LEU A 297 15.30 -12.00 13.47
C LEU A 297 16.68 -12.25 12.85
N TYR A 298 17.14 -11.38 11.95
CA TYR A 298 18.49 -11.45 11.40
C TYR A 298 19.56 -11.42 12.49
N ASP A 299 19.46 -10.47 13.43
CA ASP A 299 20.41 -10.33 14.54
C ASP A 299 20.35 -11.53 15.51
N HIS A 300 19.17 -12.12 15.70
CA HIS A 300 18.97 -13.20 16.65
C HIS A 300 19.39 -14.57 16.09
N HIS A 301 19.10 -14.82 14.81
CA HIS A 301 19.26 -16.13 14.19
C HIS A 301 20.44 -16.25 13.26
N ARG A 302 21.19 -15.18 12.98
CA ARG A 302 22.26 -15.13 11.95
C ARG A 302 22.92 -16.49 11.71
N ARG A 303 22.49 -17.19 10.66
CA ARG A 303 22.76 -18.63 10.45
C ARG A 303 23.83 -18.85 9.39
N GLY A 304 24.13 -17.86 8.55
CA GLY A 304 25.25 -17.98 7.61
C GLY A 304 25.59 -16.73 6.80
N PRO A 305 26.59 -16.83 5.90
CA PRO A 305 27.03 -15.74 5.02
C PRO A 305 26.01 -15.30 3.97
N ALA A 306 25.01 -16.15 3.68
CA ALA A 306 23.97 -15.90 2.67
C ALA A 306 22.81 -15.02 3.20
N ASP A 307 22.70 -14.83 4.52
CA ASP A 307 21.65 -13.99 5.09
C ASP A 307 21.94 -12.52 4.79
N VAL A 308 21.01 -11.85 4.10
CA VAL A 308 21.12 -10.42 3.77
C VAL A 308 20.69 -9.58 4.99
N ASP A 309 21.61 -8.75 5.48
CA ASP A 309 21.34 -7.79 6.56
C ASP A 309 20.32 -6.72 6.10
N PRO A 310 19.13 -6.60 6.71
CA PRO A 310 18.14 -5.60 6.32
C PRO A 310 18.67 -4.16 6.41
N MET A 311 19.52 -3.86 7.40
CA MET A 311 20.18 -2.56 7.51
C MET A 311 21.14 -2.29 6.35
N ALA A 312 21.78 -3.32 5.79
CA ALA A 312 22.63 -3.15 4.61
C ALA A 312 21.80 -2.81 3.36
N VAL A 313 20.59 -3.34 3.24
CA VAL A 313 19.67 -2.98 2.15
C VAL A 313 19.24 -1.51 2.28
N VAL A 314 18.89 -1.06 3.48
CA VAL A 314 18.54 0.35 3.75
C VAL A 314 19.67 1.30 3.32
N ARG A 315 20.92 0.97 3.70
CA ARG A 315 22.10 1.76 3.32
C ARG A 315 22.26 1.82 1.80
N ARG A 316 22.22 0.66 1.13
CA ARG A 316 22.34 0.57 -0.34
C ARG A 316 21.24 1.34 -1.07
N ALA A 317 20.03 1.35 -0.54
CA ALA A 317 18.90 2.06 -1.13
C ALA A 317 19.08 3.58 -1.10
N ILE A 318 19.74 4.11 -0.07
CA ILE A 318 19.86 5.55 0.15
C ILE A 318 21.18 6.08 -0.40
N GLU A 319 22.28 5.39 -0.13
CA GLU A 319 23.62 5.79 -0.58
C GLU A 319 23.74 5.66 -2.10
N VAL A 320 24.07 6.77 -2.76
CA VAL A 320 24.27 6.79 -4.21
C VAL A 320 25.66 6.25 -4.54
N HIS A 321 25.69 5.14 -5.26
CA HIS A 321 26.94 4.52 -5.72
C HIS A 321 26.95 4.40 -7.24
N GLN A 322 28.13 4.54 -7.85
CA GLN A 322 28.36 4.20 -9.25
C GLN A 322 29.12 2.88 -9.30
N ILE A 323 28.46 1.83 -9.82
CA ILE A 323 29.00 0.48 -9.86
C ILE A 323 29.27 0.11 -11.32
N VAL A 324 30.48 -0.37 -11.59
CA VAL A 324 30.83 -0.92 -12.90
C VAL A 324 30.32 -2.36 -13.00
N VAL A 325 29.46 -2.63 -13.99
CA VAL A 325 28.92 -3.96 -14.30
C VAL A 325 29.26 -4.28 -15.75
N GLY A 326 30.27 -5.12 -15.96
CA GLY A 326 30.87 -5.33 -17.29
C GLY A 326 31.45 -4.03 -17.82
N ASP A 327 31.09 -3.66 -19.06
CA ASP A 327 31.51 -2.41 -19.69
C ASP A 327 30.56 -1.22 -19.39
N SER A 328 29.55 -1.42 -18.52
CA SER A 328 28.55 -0.40 -18.19
C SER A 328 28.72 0.14 -16.77
N THR A 329 28.42 1.41 -16.55
CA THR A 329 28.31 2.00 -15.20
C THR A 329 26.85 2.14 -14.82
N LYS A 330 26.44 1.54 -13.71
CA LYS A 330 25.09 1.65 -13.13
C LYS A 330 25.13 2.56 -11.91
N THR A 331 24.16 3.48 -11.81
CA THR A 331 23.93 4.23 -10.57
C THR A 331 22.94 3.45 -9.72
N THR A 332 23.26 3.22 -8.44
CA THR A 332 22.37 2.59 -7.46
C THR A 332 22.04 3.57 -6.34
N GLY A 333 20.95 3.30 -5.62
CA GLY A 333 20.51 4.08 -4.46
C GLY A 333 19.80 5.38 -4.83
N GLY A 334 19.82 6.37 -3.93
CA GLY A 334 19.15 7.65 -4.13
C GLY A 334 17.67 7.69 -3.72
N LEU A 335 17.22 6.72 -2.92
CA LEU A 335 15.99 6.84 -2.15
C LEU A 335 16.15 7.92 -1.07
N VAL A 336 15.05 8.61 -0.74
CA VAL A 336 15.10 9.83 0.09
C VAL A 336 15.05 9.58 1.59
N GLY A 337 14.75 8.36 2.03
CA GLY A 337 14.59 8.06 3.45
C GLY A 337 14.07 6.66 3.73
N VAL A 338 13.64 6.43 4.97
CA VAL A 338 13.13 5.13 5.46
C VAL A 338 11.65 5.22 5.85
N LYS A 339 10.86 4.20 5.50
CA LYS A 339 9.45 4.03 5.89
C LYS A 339 9.32 3.01 7.01
N LEU A 340 8.64 3.40 8.08
CA LEU A 340 8.20 2.51 9.16
C LEU A 340 6.68 2.38 9.20
N TYR A 341 6.19 1.22 9.60
CA TYR A 341 4.76 0.94 9.81
C TYR A 341 4.49 0.35 11.21
N PRO A 342 4.57 1.16 12.27
CA PRO A 342 4.33 0.71 13.64
C PRO A 342 3.03 -0.10 13.85
N PRO A 343 1.88 0.27 13.22
CA PRO A 343 0.63 -0.49 13.39
C PRO A 343 0.70 -1.97 13.01
N MET A 344 1.77 -2.42 12.35
CA MET A 344 1.98 -3.83 12.02
C MET A 344 2.35 -4.69 13.23
N GLY A 345 2.82 -4.08 14.33
CA GLY A 345 3.09 -4.82 15.57
C GLY A 345 4.22 -4.31 16.45
N PHE A 346 4.71 -3.10 16.24
CA PHE A 346 5.75 -2.50 17.08
C PHE A 346 5.46 -1.02 17.34
N ARG A 347 5.96 -0.49 18.44
CA ARG A 347 5.95 0.95 18.71
C ARG A 347 7.18 1.60 18.09
N ALA A 348 7.08 2.88 17.75
CA ALA A 348 8.23 3.65 17.25
C ALA A 348 9.42 3.64 18.23
N THR A 349 9.16 3.61 19.54
CA THR A 349 10.15 3.41 20.59
C THR A 349 9.50 2.67 21.75
N ASP A 350 10.32 2.26 22.73
CA ASP A 350 9.84 1.79 24.03
C ASP A 350 9.07 0.46 23.96
N ASN A 351 9.47 -0.41 23.03
CA ASN A 351 8.93 -1.76 22.93
C ASN A 351 9.35 -2.62 24.11
N ARG A 352 10.53 -2.37 24.71
CA ARG A 352 11.07 -3.14 25.85
C ARG A 352 10.16 -3.19 27.09
N HIS A 353 9.26 -2.22 27.26
CA HIS A 353 8.32 -2.18 28.38
C HIS A 353 7.00 -2.91 28.08
N LEU A 354 6.83 -3.42 26.85
CA LEU A 354 5.75 -4.35 26.55
C LEU A 354 6.16 -5.75 27.01
N PRO A 355 5.31 -6.46 27.76
CA PRO A 355 5.59 -7.85 28.11
C PRO A 355 5.55 -8.73 26.85
N ASP A 356 6.30 -9.83 26.82
CA ASP A 356 6.37 -10.72 25.65
C ASP A 356 5.00 -11.27 25.22
N VAL A 357 4.03 -11.37 26.16
CA VAL A 357 2.64 -11.76 25.87
C VAL A 357 1.89 -10.76 24.99
N SER A 358 2.36 -9.51 24.93
CA SER A 358 1.84 -8.51 23.99
C SER A 358 2.33 -8.74 22.56
N PHE A 359 3.24 -9.66 22.32
CA PHE A 359 3.71 -10.04 20.97
C PHE A 359 3.21 -11.45 20.62
N ASN A 360 1.89 -11.62 20.64
CA ASN A 360 1.22 -12.89 20.37
C ASN A 360 1.02 -13.17 18.88
N GLU A 361 1.11 -12.14 18.03
CA GLU A 361 0.95 -12.25 16.57
C GLU A 361 2.17 -11.68 15.83
N PRO A 362 2.76 -12.40 14.87
CA PRO A 362 2.48 -13.79 14.54
C PRO A 362 2.90 -14.78 15.63
N ALA A 363 2.24 -15.94 15.70
CA ALA A 363 2.44 -16.92 16.76
C ALA A 363 3.90 -17.40 16.89
N TYR A 364 4.64 -17.46 15.76
CA TYR A 364 6.03 -17.87 15.76
C TYR A 364 6.96 -16.91 16.53
N LEU A 365 6.57 -15.66 16.81
CA LEU A 365 7.44 -14.68 17.48
C LEU A 365 8.00 -15.18 18.82
N ARG A 366 7.21 -15.95 19.57
CA ARG A 366 7.61 -16.49 20.89
C ARG A 366 8.39 -17.80 20.80
N SER A 367 8.54 -18.36 19.60
CA SER A 367 9.37 -19.54 19.37
C SER A 367 10.85 -19.18 19.52
N PRO A 368 11.61 -19.89 20.35
CA PRO A 368 13.07 -19.72 20.42
C PRO A 368 13.77 -20.14 19.13
N ASP A 369 13.20 -21.10 18.38
CA ASP A 369 13.85 -21.71 17.23
C ASP A 369 13.57 -20.96 15.92
N THR A 370 12.39 -20.36 15.81
CA THR A 370 11.92 -19.71 14.57
C THR A 370 11.61 -18.22 14.74
N GLY A 371 11.35 -17.76 15.96
CA GLY A 371 11.02 -16.38 16.28
C GLY A 371 12.08 -15.70 17.13
N LEU A 372 11.68 -14.79 18.01
CA LEU A 372 12.58 -14.09 18.91
C LEU A 372 12.62 -14.73 20.31
N GLY A 373 11.80 -15.73 20.60
CA GLY A 373 11.73 -16.35 21.93
C GLY A 373 11.23 -15.36 22.98
N SER A 374 12.16 -14.86 23.81
CA SER A 374 11.91 -13.88 24.87
C SER A 374 12.60 -12.54 24.63
N GLN A 375 12.21 -11.53 25.42
CA GLN A 375 12.71 -10.17 25.34
C GLN A 375 12.44 -9.53 23.96
N ILE A 376 11.27 -9.83 23.40
CA ILE A 376 10.87 -9.45 22.04
C ILE A 376 10.95 -7.94 21.89
N GLY A 377 10.36 -7.21 22.84
CA GLY A 377 10.36 -5.75 22.84
C GLY A 377 11.77 -5.14 22.86
N SER A 378 12.68 -5.71 23.65
CA SER A 378 14.08 -5.25 23.72
C SER A 378 14.83 -5.48 22.40
N LYS A 379 14.58 -6.61 21.72
CA LYS A 379 15.20 -6.93 20.43
C LYS A 379 14.68 -6.00 19.32
N LEU A 380 13.39 -5.69 19.31
CA LEU A 380 12.81 -4.69 18.40
C LEU A 380 13.38 -3.29 18.65
N ASP A 381 13.50 -2.86 19.90
CA ASP A 381 14.13 -1.58 20.24
C ASP A 381 15.60 -1.53 19.81
N ALA A 382 16.34 -2.64 19.91
CA ALA A 382 17.72 -2.71 19.44
C ALA A 382 17.81 -2.55 17.92
N ALA A 383 16.93 -3.23 17.17
CA ALA A 383 16.83 -3.07 15.71
C ALA A 383 16.48 -1.63 15.30
N LEU A 384 15.48 -1.02 15.94
CA LEU A 384 15.10 0.37 15.69
C LEU A 384 16.22 1.35 16.07
N SER A 385 16.93 1.10 17.17
CA SER A 385 18.05 1.95 17.58
C SER A 385 19.17 1.94 16.55
N LYS A 386 19.50 0.79 15.94
CA LYS A 386 20.46 0.73 14.83
C LYS A 386 20.05 1.62 13.67
N LEU A 387 18.78 1.57 13.29
CA LEU A 387 18.22 2.41 12.24
C LEU A 387 18.31 3.89 12.60
N TYR A 388 17.84 4.27 13.80
CA TYR A 388 17.78 5.66 14.25
C TYR A 388 19.15 6.30 14.37
N THR A 389 20.12 5.59 14.95
CA THR A 389 21.49 6.07 15.02
C THR A 389 22.05 6.32 13.63
N TRP A 390 21.95 5.34 12.72
CA TRP A 390 22.45 5.51 11.37
C TRP A 390 21.74 6.65 10.61
N CYS A 391 20.42 6.76 10.72
CA CYS A 391 19.66 7.84 10.09
C CYS A 391 20.04 9.22 10.64
N SER A 392 20.24 9.33 11.96
CA SER A 392 20.69 10.56 12.62
C SER A 392 22.09 10.96 12.14
N ASP A 393 23.03 10.01 12.12
CA ASP A 393 24.42 10.25 11.72
C ASP A 393 24.55 10.65 10.25
N ASN A 394 23.64 10.17 9.39
CA ASN A 394 23.67 10.38 7.94
C ASN A 394 22.61 11.39 7.46
N ASN A 395 21.90 12.06 8.37
CA ASN A 395 20.85 13.03 8.06
C ASN A 395 19.75 12.48 7.12
N VAL A 396 19.31 11.25 7.39
CA VAL A 396 18.30 10.54 6.61
C VAL A 396 16.93 10.64 7.31
N PRO A 397 15.88 11.12 6.62
CA PRO A 397 14.55 11.24 7.21
C PRO A 397 13.85 9.88 7.34
N ILE A 398 13.00 9.78 8.37
CA ILE A 398 12.14 8.61 8.60
C ILE A 398 10.68 9.06 8.49
N MET A 399 9.92 8.38 7.63
CA MET A 399 8.47 8.48 7.56
C MET A 399 7.86 7.34 8.38
N ALA A 400 7.17 7.63 9.48
CA ALA A 400 6.44 6.62 10.25
C ALA A 400 4.94 6.72 9.97
N HIS A 401 4.27 5.58 9.83
CA HIS A 401 2.81 5.53 9.76
C HIS A 401 2.19 5.78 11.15
N THR A 402 1.14 6.62 11.22
CA THR A 402 0.58 7.09 12.51
C THR A 402 -0.93 6.95 12.63
N SER A 403 -1.63 6.38 11.63
CA SER A 403 -3.07 6.19 11.69
C SER A 403 -3.44 4.80 12.24
N HIS A 404 -4.59 4.74 12.90
CA HIS A 404 -5.22 3.49 13.37
C HIS A 404 -5.79 2.74 12.18
N SER A 405 -4.93 1.95 11.54
CA SER A 405 -5.25 1.28 10.28
C SER A 405 -4.40 0.04 10.07
N PHE A 406 -5.04 -1.01 9.53
CA PHE A 406 -4.43 -2.19 8.92
C PHE A 406 -3.35 -2.86 9.78
N GLY A 407 -3.52 -2.87 11.10
CA GLY A 407 -2.78 -3.78 11.97
C GLY A 407 -3.46 -5.16 11.98
N PRO A 408 -2.70 -6.25 12.27
CA PRO A 408 -3.27 -7.60 12.43
C PRO A 408 -4.33 -7.71 13.53
N ASN A 409 -4.32 -6.79 14.50
CA ASN A 409 -5.32 -6.68 15.55
C ASN A 409 -5.38 -5.23 16.09
N SER A 410 -6.42 -4.93 16.89
CA SER A 410 -6.64 -3.59 17.47
C SER A 410 -5.49 -3.12 18.36
N ASP A 411 -4.90 -4.03 19.13
CA ASP A 411 -3.79 -3.70 20.04
C ASP A 411 -2.53 -3.28 19.27
N TYR A 412 -2.35 -3.84 18.07
CA TYR A 412 -1.24 -3.51 17.18
C TYR A 412 -1.48 -2.18 16.48
N GLU A 413 -2.72 -1.93 16.03
CA GLU A 413 -3.11 -0.63 15.49
C GLU A 413 -2.82 0.49 16.48
N ASP A 414 -3.12 0.27 17.76
CA ASP A 414 -2.85 1.24 18.82
C ASP A 414 -1.36 1.54 19.09
N ARG A 415 -0.43 0.80 18.47
CA ARG A 415 1.02 1.06 18.53
C ARG A 415 1.49 2.18 17.61
N GLN A 416 0.58 2.74 16.80
CA GLN A 416 0.77 4.07 16.24
C GLN A 416 1.24 5.05 17.33
N ILE A 417 1.94 6.11 16.91
CA ILE A 417 2.44 7.13 17.82
C ILE A 417 1.27 7.79 18.56
N ARG A 418 0.91 7.29 19.76
CA ARG A 418 0.26 8.07 20.80
C ARG A 418 1.39 8.77 21.54
N PHE A 419 1.67 10.02 21.19
CA PHE A 419 2.46 10.86 22.09
C PHE A 419 1.78 10.81 23.44
N SER A 420 2.45 10.28 24.45
CA SER A 420 2.06 10.34 25.85
C SER A 420 2.22 11.77 26.38
N GLY A 421 1.65 12.74 25.68
CA GLY A 421 1.28 14.00 26.28
C GLY A 421 0.00 13.77 27.04
N GLN A 422 0.03 13.93 28.36
CA GLN A 422 -1.16 14.26 29.14
C GLN A 422 -2.05 15.20 28.30
N ARG A 423 -3.36 14.94 28.25
CA ARG A 423 -4.33 15.95 27.82
C ARG A 423 -4.13 17.17 28.74
N TYR A 424 -3.29 18.11 28.32
CA TYR A 424 -3.26 19.43 28.93
C TYR A 424 -4.57 20.09 28.55
N SER A 425 -5.50 20.05 29.50
CA SER A 425 -6.70 20.86 29.44
C SER A 425 -6.29 22.34 29.34
N ASN A 426 -7.15 23.09 28.67
CA ASN A 426 -6.97 24.49 28.30
C ASN A 426 -6.32 25.37 29.38
N ARG A 427 -5.45 26.27 28.89
CA ARG A 427 -4.84 27.46 29.53
C ARG A 427 -3.56 27.24 30.34
N THR A 428 -2.44 27.27 29.63
CA THR A 428 -1.24 27.98 30.10
C THR A 428 -0.36 28.35 28.89
N ARG A 429 0.03 29.63 28.81
CA ARG A 429 1.01 30.13 27.85
C ARG A 429 2.39 29.57 28.23
N PHE A 430 3.06 28.85 27.35
CA PHE A 430 4.47 28.54 27.51
C PHE A 430 5.34 29.73 27.08
N PRO A 431 6.38 30.10 27.87
CA PRO A 431 7.40 31.02 27.43
C PRO A 431 8.34 30.33 26.43
N ALA A 432 8.83 31.10 25.48
CA ALA A 432 9.69 30.64 24.39
C ALA A 432 11.05 30.12 24.90
N CYS A 433 11.40 28.88 24.54
CA CYS A 433 12.79 28.48 24.24
C CYS A 433 12.83 27.14 23.49
N ALA A 434 13.32 27.21 22.24
CA ALA A 434 13.95 26.18 21.40
C ALA A 434 13.51 24.70 21.54
N LEU A 435 12.67 24.24 20.61
CA LEU A 435 12.76 22.91 20.00
C LEU A 435 12.16 22.98 18.59
N THR A 436 13.02 23.09 17.59
CA THR A 436 12.65 23.16 16.18
C THR A 436 12.43 21.76 15.65
N TRP A 437 11.21 21.23 15.79
CA TRP A 437 10.72 20.13 14.95
C TRP A 437 9.69 20.72 13.99
N LEU A 438 10.03 20.71 12.69
CA LEU A 438 9.18 21.25 11.63
C LEU A 438 8.00 20.30 11.38
N ILE A 439 6.91 20.50 12.11
CA ILE A 439 5.59 19.98 11.73
C ILE A 439 5.00 21.02 10.76
N SER A 440 5.06 20.74 9.45
CA SER A 440 4.36 21.55 8.45
C SER A 440 2.89 21.15 8.44
N ALA A 441 2.09 21.84 9.28
CA ALA A 441 0.65 21.92 9.12
C ALA A 441 0.31 23.38 8.81
N THR A 442 -0.16 23.61 7.59
CA THR A 442 -0.59 24.92 7.09
C THR A 442 -1.69 25.51 7.98
N SER A 443 -1.36 26.53 8.77
CA SER A 443 -2.33 27.41 9.42
C SER A 443 -2.33 28.76 8.70
N THR A 444 -3.38 28.99 7.91
CA THR A 444 -3.64 30.28 7.26
C THR A 444 -4.51 31.15 8.16
N LYS A 445 -3.88 31.95 9.03
CA LYS A 445 -4.48 33.20 9.52
C LYS A 445 -3.44 34.33 9.44
N PRO A 446 -3.74 35.44 8.72
CA PRO A 446 -2.82 36.56 8.61
C PRO A 446 -2.76 37.32 9.95
N CYS A 447 -1.55 37.48 10.47
CA CYS A 447 -1.28 38.30 11.65
C CYS A 447 -1.09 39.75 11.19
N ASN A 448 -2.12 40.59 11.37
CA ASN A 448 -1.99 42.04 11.23
C ASN A 448 -1.17 42.59 12.39
N THR A 449 0.09 42.93 12.16
CA THR A 449 0.91 43.65 13.14
C THR A 449 0.84 45.15 12.83
N LEU A 450 0.12 45.88 13.69
CA LEU A 450 0.17 47.34 13.75
C LEU A 450 1.60 47.78 14.13
N VAL A 451 2.24 48.55 13.27
CA VAL A 451 3.47 49.28 13.58
C VAL A 451 3.12 50.45 14.51
N ARG A 452 3.42 50.32 15.80
CA ARG A 452 3.40 51.44 16.75
C ARG A 452 4.81 52.04 16.83
N LYS A 453 5.00 53.19 16.17
CA LYS A 453 6.13 54.09 16.43
C LYS A 453 6.05 54.55 17.88
N THR A 454 7.12 54.38 18.65
CA THR A 454 7.27 55.04 19.95
C THR A 454 8.53 55.88 19.92
N THR A 455 8.31 57.19 19.87
CA THR A 455 9.29 58.26 20.00
C THR A 455 9.83 58.31 21.43
N TRP A 456 11.14 58.39 21.56
CA TRP A 456 11.85 58.67 22.81
C TRP A 456 11.75 60.17 23.13
N THR A 457 11.42 60.51 24.37
CA THR A 457 11.76 61.81 24.98
C THR A 457 12.25 61.58 26.41
N ASN A 458 13.39 62.19 26.71
CA ASN A 458 14.07 62.23 28.01
C ASN A 458 13.31 63.07 29.04
N ALA A 459 13.39 62.68 30.30
CA ALA A 459 13.63 63.59 31.44
C ALA A 459 13.99 62.76 32.68
N GLY A 460 15.16 63.03 33.27
CA GLY A 460 15.56 62.48 34.56
C GLY A 460 15.17 63.39 35.74
N SER A 461 15.30 62.89 36.96
CA SER A 461 15.97 63.52 38.13
C SER A 461 15.47 62.96 39.47
N GLY A 462 16.42 62.81 40.41
CA GLY A 462 16.25 62.72 41.87
C GLY A 462 15.87 61.34 42.41
N GLN A 463 16.61 60.70 43.31
CA GLN A 463 17.71 61.08 44.21
C GLN A 463 18.72 59.94 44.31
#